data_AF-D6TGX7-F1
#
_entry.id   AF-D6TGX7-F1
#
_cell.length_a   1.000
_cell.length_b   1.000
_cell.length_c   1.000
_cell.angle_alpha   90.00
_cell.angle_beta   90.00
_cell.angle_gamma   90.00
#
_symmetry.space_group_name_H-M   'P 1'
#
loop_
_entity.id
_entity.type
_entity.pdbx_description
1 polymer ?
#
loop_
_entity_poly.entity_id
_entity_poly.type
_entity_poly.pdbx_seq_one_letter_code
_entity_poly.pdbx_strand_id
1 'polypeptide(L)'
;MRPVGRIAVRKRKPNGQRGIAVLISNLLPAEVEELSERPLTRSLDPAKDLLLASARLYGQRGGGVETSFKGDKQGLSLGKRNKKRFEAQHMVMLLATLAHNVLVWAQKWLAATASTVRRYGPLRLVREVFHISGFLLLDAWGRVRQIGLNQDAPLVPLLLSSLQSFVAPAHVAIYLAKT
;
A
#
# COMPACT_ATOMS: atom_id res chain seq x y z
N MET A 1 -30.13 21.63 -4.53
CA MET A 1 -29.31 20.64 -5.29
C MET A 1 -27.92 21.22 -5.49
N ARG A 2 -26.85 20.42 -5.34
CA ARG A 2 -25.47 20.87 -5.66
C ARG A 2 -25.27 20.84 -7.19
N PRO A 3 -24.53 21.82 -7.77
CA PRO A 3 -24.24 21.82 -9.20
C PRO A 3 -23.38 20.61 -9.58
N VAL A 4 -23.62 20.06 -10.78
CA VAL A 4 -22.91 18.89 -11.31
C VAL A 4 -21.99 19.31 -12.44
N GLY A 5 -20.70 19.06 -12.28
CA GLY A 5 -19.68 19.21 -13.31
C GLY A 5 -19.57 17.96 -14.19
N ARG A 6 -19.31 18.18 -15.48
CA ARG A 6 -19.03 17.11 -16.46
C ARG A 6 -17.65 17.31 -17.04
N ILE A 7 -16.75 16.36 -16.80
CA ILE A 7 -15.35 16.41 -17.19
C ILE A 7 -15.10 15.36 -18.25
N ALA A 8 -14.81 15.77 -19.48
CA ALA A 8 -14.43 14.86 -20.56
C ALA A 8 -12.95 14.47 -20.41
N VAL A 9 -12.68 13.18 -20.25
CA VAL A 9 -11.34 12.61 -20.10
C VAL A 9 -11.02 11.75 -21.32
N ARG A 10 -9.94 12.10 -22.01
CA ARG A 10 -9.43 11.31 -23.14
C ARG A 10 -8.34 10.36 -22.66
N LYS A 11 -8.56 9.05 -22.82
CA LYS A 11 -7.63 7.99 -22.39
C LYS A 11 -7.22 7.12 -23.58
N ARG A 12 -5.97 6.66 -23.60
CA ARG A 12 -5.52 5.62 -24.54
C ARG A 12 -6.05 4.25 -24.09
N LYS A 13 -6.67 3.52 -25.01
CA LYS A 13 -7.10 2.14 -24.82
C LYS A 13 -5.91 1.19 -25.05
N PRO A 14 -5.96 -0.06 -24.55
CA PRO A 14 -4.90 -1.06 -24.77
C PRO A 14 -4.59 -1.33 -26.25
N ASN A 15 -5.58 -1.16 -27.14
CA ASN A 15 -5.46 -1.33 -28.59
C ASN A 15 -4.88 -0.10 -29.32
N GLY A 16 -4.29 0.87 -28.61
CA GLY A 16 -3.71 2.09 -29.19
C GLY A 16 -4.71 3.18 -29.57
N GLN A 17 -6.01 2.88 -29.66
CA GLN A 17 -7.04 3.88 -29.96
C GLN A 17 -7.28 4.84 -28.78
N ARG A 18 -7.86 6.02 -29.07
CA ARG A 18 -8.27 6.98 -28.03
C ARG A 18 -9.75 6.78 -27.70
N GLY A 19 -10.06 6.60 -26.42
CA GLY A 19 -11.42 6.65 -25.89
C GLY A 19 -11.68 7.98 -25.19
N ILE A 20 -12.95 8.39 -25.16
CA ILE A 20 -13.43 9.49 -24.33
C ILE A 20 -14.34 8.88 -23.26
N ALA A 21 -14.13 9.28 -22.02
CA ALA A 21 -15.02 9.00 -20.89
C ALA A 21 -15.48 10.35 -20.31
N VAL A 22 -16.69 10.41 -19.78
CA VAL A 22 -17.18 11.61 -19.09
C VAL A 22 -17.30 11.28 -17.61
N LEU A 23 -16.55 12.01 -16.79
CA LEU A 23 -16.70 12.01 -15.35
C LEU A 23 -17.79 12.99 -14.96
N ILE A 24 -18.78 12.51 -14.23
CA ILE A 24 -19.84 13.32 -13.63
C ILE A 24 -19.50 13.46 -12.15
N SER A 25 -19.34 14.69 -11.67
CA SER A 25 -18.92 14.98 -10.30
C SER A 25 -19.67 16.19 -9.75
N ASN A 26 -20.02 16.14 -8.47
CA ASN A 26 -20.55 17.28 -7.71
C ASN A 26 -19.51 17.88 -6.76
N LEU A 27 -18.24 17.44 -6.85
CA LEU A 27 -17.15 17.95 -6.03
C LEU A 27 -16.83 19.40 -6.41
N LEU A 28 -16.71 20.25 -5.39
CA LEU A 28 -16.21 21.60 -5.49
C LEU A 28 -14.68 21.60 -5.66
N PRO A 29 -14.09 22.65 -6.25
CA PRO A 29 -12.64 22.75 -6.39
C PRO A 29 -11.88 22.57 -5.06
N ALA A 30 -12.38 23.18 -3.97
CA ALA A 30 -11.80 23.04 -2.64
C ALA A 30 -11.83 21.58 -2.12
N GLU A 31 -12.92 20.85 -2.37
CA GLU A 31 -13.03 19.43 -1.98
C GLU A 31 -12.03 18.56 -2.78
N VAL A 32 -11.78 18.91 -4.06
CA VAL A 32 -10.76 18.22 -4.88
C VAL A 32 -9.34 18.52 -4.38
N GLU A 33 -9.06 19.76 -3.96
CA GLU A 33 -7.77 20.14 -3.37
C GLU A 33 -7.50 19.38 -2.06
N GLU A 34 -8.51 19.34 -1.18
CA GLU A 34 -8.47 18.63 0.09
C GLU A 34 -8.21 17.13 -0.12
N LEU A 35 -9.02 16.48 -0.96
CA LEU A 35 -8.89 15.04 -1.24
C LEU A 35 -7.60 14.67 -1.99
N SER A 36 -7.03 15.61 -2.74
CA SER A 36 -5.78 15.39 -3.47
C SER A 36 -4.53 15.63 -2.62
N GLU A 37 -4.68 16.12 -1.38
CA GLU A 37 -3.60 16.55 -0.50
C GLU A 37 -2.61 17.50 -1.19
N ARG A 38 -3.11 18.32 -2.13
CA ARG A 38 -2.29 19.20 -2.98
C ARG A 38 -2.97 20.55 -3.18
N PRO A 39 -2.36 21.65 -2.73
CA PRO A 39 -2.88 22.98 -3.00
C PRO A 39 -2.70 23.29 -4.50
N LEU A 40 -3.81 23.45 -5.23
CA LEU A 40 -3.79 23.77 -6.67
C LEU A 40 -3.46 25.25 -6.93
N THR A 41 -3.49 26.08 -5.89
CA THR A 41 -3.13 27.52 -5.89
C THR A 41 -1.69 27.81 -6.32
N ARG A 42 -0.78 26.83 -6.28
CA ARG A 42 0.61 26.96 -6.75
C ARG A 42 0.83 26.45 -8.19
N SER A 43 -0.24 26.11 -8.90
CA SER A 43 -0.13 25.60 -10.27
C SER A 43 -0.03 26.72 -11.30
N LEU A 44 0.76 26.46 -12.36
CA LEU A 44 0.82 27.29 -13.57
C LEU A 44 -0.50 27.26 -14.37
N ASP A 45 -1.30 26.20 -14.20
CA ASP A 45 -2.62 26.04 -14.81
C ASP A 45 -3.57 25.33 -13.81
N PRO A 46 -4.13 26.09 -12.85
CA PRO A 46 -4.97 25.54 -11.79
C PRO A 46 -6.21 24.81 -12.34
N ALA A 47 -6.77 25.26 -13.47
CA ALA A 47 -7.95 24.67 -14.07
C ALA A 47 -7.64 23.26 -14.62
N LYS A 48 -6.54 23.11 -15.36
CA LYS A 48 -6.12 21.81 -15.88
C LYS A 48 -5.74 20.84 -14.77
N ASP A 49 -5.02 21.31 -13.74
CA ASP A 49 -4.63 20.46 -12.63
C ASP A 49 -5.83 20.02 -11.79
N LEU A 50 -6.84 20.89 -11.63
CA LEU A 50 -8.11 20.52 -11.01
C LEU A 50 -8.82 19.40 -11.77
N LEU A 51 -8.91 19.51 -13.11
CA LEU A 51 -9.52 18.47 -13.95
C LEU A 51 -8.75 17.15 -13.87
N LEU A 52 -7.41 17.22 -13.86
CA LEU A 52 -6.56 16.04 -13.76
C LEU A 52 -6.65 15.39 -12.38
N ALA A 53 -6.67 16.19 -11.31
CA ALA A 53 -6.89 15.73 -9.94
C ALA A 53 -8.25 15.04 -9.81
N SER A 54 -9.32 15.64 -10.34
CA SER A 54 -10.66 15.04 -10.36
C SER A 54 -10.66 13.67 -11.06
N ALA A 55 -10.03 13.57 -12.23
CA ALA A 55 -9.91 12.30 -12.95
C ALA A 55 -9.09 11.24 -12.19
N ARG A 56 -8.02 11.66 -11.49
CA ARG A 56 -7.19 10.78 -10.65
C ARG A 56 -7.96 10.27 -9.43
N LEU A 57 -8.67 11.14 -8.72
CA LEU A 57 -9.53 10.77 -7.59
C LEU A 57 -10.58 9.74 -8.02
N TYR A 58 -11.25 9.97 -9.16
CA TYR A 58 -12.17 8.98 -9.71
C TYR A 58 -11.49 7.64 -10.01
N GLY A 59 -10.28 7.69 -10.59
CA GLY A 59 -9.48 6.49 -10.87
C GLY A 59 -9.13 5.68 -9.61
N GLN A 60 -8.94 6.34 -8.47
CA GLN A 60 -8.65 5.68 -7.19
C GLN A 60 -9.84 4.88 -6.65
N ARG A 61 -11.09 5.27 -6.97
CA ARG A 61 -12.33 4.59 -6.52
C ARG A 61 -12.41 3.14 -6.97
N GLY A 62 -12.21 2.89 -8.26
CA GLY A 62 -12.40 1.56 -8.87
C GLY A 62 -11.15 0.71 -8.81
N GLY A 63 -10.01 1.25 -9.25
CA GLY A 63 -8.79 0.48 -9.38
C GLY A 63 -8.13 0.12 -8.05
N GLY A 64 -8.17 1.03 -7.06
CA GLY A 64 -7.47 0.83 -5.78
C GLY A 64 -8.12 -0.25 -4.92
N VAL A 65 -9.42 -0.12 -4.68
CA VAL A 65 -10.18 -1.02 -3.80
C VAL A 65 -10.28 -2.43 -4.35
N GLU A 66 -10.62 -2.60 -5.64
CA GLU A 66 -10.70 -3.93 -6.27
C GLU A 66 -9.34 -4.62 -6.33
N THR A 67 -8.28 -3.87 -6.66
CA THR A 67 -6.91 -4.41 -6.67
C THR A 67 -6.45 -4.78 -5.26
N SER A 68 -6.84 -4.00 -4.25
CA SER A 68 -6.59 -4.31 -2.84
C SER A 68 -7.26 -5.62 -2.45
N PHE A 69 -8.57 -5.77 -2.72
CA PHE A 69 -9.30 -7.00 -2.43
C PHE A 69 -8.75 -8.21 -3.17
N LYS A 70 -8.35 -8.05 -4.44
CA LYS A 70 -7.67 -9.12 -5.19
C LYS A 70 -6.32 -9.47 -4.55
N GLY A 71 -5.56 -8.46 -4.17
CA GLY A 71 -4.28 -8.59 -3.49
C GLY A 71 -4.41 -9.33 -2.17
N ASP A 72 -5.42 -9.03 -1.37
CA ASP A 72 -5.68 -9.69 -0.09
C ASP A 72 -6.16 -11.13 -0.26
N LYS A 73 -7.06 -11.38 -1.21
CA LYS A 73 -7.51 -12.75 -1.53
C LYS A 73 -6.34 -13.66 -1.92
N GLN A 74 -5.38 -13.13 -2.69
CA GLN A 74 -4.20 -13.87 -3.14
C GLN A 74 -3.12 -13.93 -2.05
N GLY A 75 -2.74 -12.79 -1.48
CA GLY A 75 -1.63 -12.66 -0.54
C GLY A 75 -1.94 -13.17 0.87
N LEU A 76 -3.16 -12.94 1.37
CA LEU A 76 -3.62 -13.43 2.67
C LEU A 76 -4.39 -14.75 2.56
N SER A 77 -4.55 -15.27 1.34
CA SER A 77 -5.30 -16.51 1.07
C SER A 77 -6.72 -16.50 1.64
N LEU A 78 -7.37 -15.32 1.68
CA LEU A 78 -8.69 -15.16 2.30
C LEU A 78 -9.75 -16.06 1.66
N GLY A 79 -9.67 -16.30 0.35
CA GLY A 79 -10.56 -17.22 -0.37
C GLY A 79 -10.37 -18.70 -0.03
N LYS A 80 -9.26 -19.06 0.62
CA LYS A 80 -8.95 -20.44 1.05
C LYS A 80 -9.22 -20.68 2.53
N ARG A 81 -9.43 -19.62 3.32
CA ARG A 81 -9.62 -19.66 4.78
C ARG A 81 -11.10 -19.52 5.12
N ASN A 82 -11.83 -20.63 4.97
CA ASN A 82 -13.25 -20.69 5.30
C ASN A 82 -13.47 -21.42 6.64
N LYS A 83 -14.26 -20.82 7.52
CA LYS A 83 -14.68 -21.42 8.79
C LYS A 83 -16.16 -21.78 8.74
N LYS A 84 -16.51 -22.92 9.33
CA LYS A 84 -17.89 -23.45 9.34
C LYS A 84 -18.85 -22.67 10.24
N ARG A 85 -18.34 -21.85 11.17
CA ARG A 85 -19.13 -21.04 12.10
C ARG A 85 -18.97 -19.56 11.77
N PHE A 86 -20.06 -18.81 11.88
CA PHE A 86 -20.09 -17.37 11.62
C PHE A 86 -19.05 -16.62 12.46
N GLU A 87 -19.03 -16.81 13.78
CA GLU A 87 -18.06 -16.11 14.65
C GLU A 87 -16.60 -16.39 14.29
N ALA A 88 -16.30 -17.64 13.92
CA ALA A 88 -14.95 -18.00 13.49
C ALA A 88 -14.61 -17.35 12.14
N GLN A 89 -15.57 -17.25 11.21
CA GLN A 89 -15.37 -16.54 9.95
C GLN A 89 -15.21 -15.04 10.15
N HIS A 90 -15.99 -14.46 11.06
CA HIS A 90 -15.90 -13.06 11.45
C HIS A 90 -14.52 -12.74 12.03
N MET A 91 -14.01 -13.58 12.95
CA MET A 91 -12.66 -13.42 13.48
C MET A 91 -11.58 -13.50 12.39
N VAL A 92 -11.73 -14.42 11.42
CA VAL A 92 -10.80 -14.51 10.27
C VAL A 92 -10.84 -13.22 9.44
N MET A 93 -12.02 -12.63 9.23
CA MET A 93 -12.14 -11.34 8.53
C MET A 93 -11.43 -10.21 9.28
N LEU A 94 -11.63 -10.10 10.60
CA LEU A 94 -10.97 -9.09 11.43
C LEU A 94 -9.44 -9.23 11.40
N LEU A 95 -8.94 -10.46 11.54
CA LEU A 95 -7.49 -10.73 11.44
C LEU A 95 -6.93 -10.43 10.05
N ALA A 96 -7.71 -10.68 8.99
CA ALA A 96 -7.30 -10.34 7.64
C ALA A 96 -7.23 -8.82 7.41
N THR A 97 -8.19 -8.06 7.96
CA THR A 97 -8.15 -6.58 7.95
C THR A 97 -6.94 -6.06 8.71
N LEU A 98 -6.65 -6.61 9.89
CA LEU A 98 -5.45 -6.25 10.64
C LEU A 98 -4.17 -6.55 9.85
N ALA A 99 -4.07 -7.75 9.27
CA ALA A 99 -2.93 -8.15 8.45
C ALA A 99 -2.75 -7.22 7.24
N HIS A 100 -3.85 -6.84 6.56
CA HIS A 100 -3.82 -5.88 5.46
C HIS A 100 -3.23 -4.54 5.93
N ASN A 101 -3.72 -3.99 7.04
CA ASN A 101 -3.24 -2.72 7.58
C ASN A 101 -1.75 -2.78 7.92
N VAL A 102 -1.30 -3.85 8.56
CA VAL A 102 0.12 -4.08 8.88
C VAL A 102 0.97 -4.15 7.61
N LEU A 103 0.51 -4.84 6.57
CA LEU A 103 1.22 -4.90 5.28
C LEU A 103 1.32 -3.52 4.62
N VAL A 104 0.25 -2.73 4.62
CA VAL A 104 0.23 -1.38 4.05
C VAL A 104 1.17 -0.45 4.82
N TRP A 105 1.17 -0.49 6.15
CA TRP A 105 2.07 0.30 6.96
C TRP A 105 3.52 -0.08 6.74
N ALA A 106 3.83 -1.38 6.77
CA ALA A 106 5.18 -1.86 6.51
C ALA A 106 5.66 -1.48 5.11
N GLN A 107 4.81 -1.59 4.08
CA GLN A 107 5.16 -1.16 2.73
C GLN A 107 5.53 0.33 2.70
N LYS A 108 4.77 1.19 3.40
CA LYS A 108 5.05 2.63 3.46
C LYS A 108 6.40 2.91 4.12
N TRP A 109 6.70 2.25 5.25
CA TRP A 109 7.97 2.43 5.96
C TRP A 109 9.16 1.92 5.15
N LEU A 110 9.03 0.73 4.54
CA LEU A 110 10.08 0.15 3.69
C LEU A 110 10.30 0.97 2.42
N ALA A 111 9.24 1.49 1.81
CA ALA A 111 9.33 2.30 0.60
C ALA A 111 10.02 3.65 0.82
N ALA A 112 10.22 4.09 2.07
CA ALA A 112 10.92 5.34 2.38
C ALA A 112 12.37 5.33 1.89
N THR A 113 13.05 4.17 1.94
CA THR A 113 14.42 4.02 1.44
C THR A 113 14.56 2.92 0.38
N ALA A 114 13.65 1.94 0.32
CA ALA A 114 13.64 0.87 -0.69
C ALA A 114 12.55 1.10 -1.75
N SER A 115 12.84 1.94 -2.75
CA SER A 115 11.87 2.33 -3.79
C SER A 115 11.25 1.14 -4.58
N THR A 116 11.97 0.01 -4.68
CA THR A 116 11.49 -1.23 -5.29
C THR A 116 10.23 -1.78 -4.60
N VAL A 117 10.16 -1.67 -3.26
CA VAL A 117 9.05 -2.18 -2.44
C VAL A 117 7.77 -1.37 -2.63
N ARG A 118 7.88 -0.12 -3.08
CA ARG A 118 6.72 0.76 -3.34
C ARG A 118 5.73 0.16 -4.34
N ARG A 119 6.19 -0.73 -5.22
CA ARG A 119 5.37 -1.40 -6.23
C ARG A 119 4.82 -2.75 -5.75
N TYR A 120 5.16 -3.20 -4.56
CA TYR A 120 4.78 -4.51 -4.06
C TYR A 120 3.36 -4.44 -3.48
N GLY A 121 2.45 -5.26 -4.02
CA GLY A 121 1.16 -5.53 -3.39
C GLY A 121 1.28 -6.57 -2.27
N PRO A 122 0.17 -6.87 -1.56
CA PRO A 122 0.15 -7.79 -0.42
C PRO A 122 0.83 -9.14 -0.67
N LEU A 123 0.58 -9.76 -1.84
CA LEU A 123 1.19 -11.04 -2.20
C LEU A 123 2.72 -10.99 -2.23
N ARG A 124 3.30 -9.97 -2.87
CA ARG A 124 4.76 -9.83 -2.96
C ARG A 124 5.36 -9.43 -1.61
N LEU A 125 4.67 -8.61 -0.82
CA LEU A 125 5.13 -8.31 0.54
C LEU A 125 5.21 -9.59 1.37
N VAL A 126 4.15 -10.41 1.40
CA VAL A 126 4.15 -11.67 2.16
C VAL A 126 5.25 -12.62 1.68
N ARG A 127 5.34 -12.85 0.37
CA ARG A 127 6.25 -13.85 -0.22
C ARG A 127 7.71 -13.43 -0.23
N GLU A 128 7.99 -12.16 -0.50
CA GLU A 128 9.34 -11.69 -0.79
C GLU A 128 9.96 -10.92 0.38
N VAL A 129 9.15 -10.31 1.24
CA VAL A 129 9.64 -9.51 2.38
C VAL A 129 9.41 -10.25 3.70
N PHE A 130 8.16 -10.62 4.01
CA PHE A 130 7.83 -11.27 5.28
C PHE A 130 8.16 -12.77 5.33
N HIS A 131 8.67 -13.32 4.24
CA HIS A 131 9.19 -14.69 4.19
C HIS A 131 10.73 -14.75 4.30
N ILE A 132 11.39 -13.60 4.45
CA ILE A 132 12.83 -13.54 4.68
C ILE A 132 13.12 -14.28 6.00
N SER A 133 13.95 -15.31 5.91
CA SER A 133 14.38 -16.07 7.08
C SER A 133 15.37 -15.27 7.92
N GLY A 134 15.47 -15.62 9.19
CA GLY A 134 16.31 -14.93 10.16
C GLY A 134 16.13 -15.50 11.56
N PHE A 135 16.72 -14.84 12.54
CA PHE A 135 16.57 -15.18 13.95
C PHE A 135 16.44 -13.93 14.81
N LEU A 136 15.90 -14.13 16.01
CA LEU A 136 15.74 -13.11 17.03
C LEU A 136 16.63 -13.45 18.21
N LEU A 137 17.37 -12.45 18.70
CA LEU A 137 18.06 -12.54 19.98
C LEU A 137 17.24 -11.79 21.02
N LEU A 138 16.80 -12.53 22.03
CA LEU A 138 16.02 -12.02 23.14
C LEU A 138 16.92 -11.78 24.35
N ASP A 139 16.60 -10.77 25.16
CA ASP A 139 17.22 -10.59 26.47
C ASP A 139 16.59 -11.51 27.53
N ALA A 140 17.11 -11.42 28.76
CA ALA A 140 16.63 -12.19 29.90
C ALA A 140 15.15 -11.93 30.27
N TRP A 141 14.57 -10.83 29.78
CA TRP A 141 13.16 -10.48 29.96
C TRP A 141 12.30 -10.82 28.75
N GLY A 142 12.86 -11.51 27.75
CA GLY A 142 12.16 -11.90 26.52
C GLY A 142 11.97 -10.77 25.51
N ARG A 143 12.65 -9.63 25.67
CA ARG A 143 12.55 -8.51 24.72
C ARG A 143 13.53 -8.72 23.58
N VAL A 144 13.10 -8.39 22.36
CA VAL A 144 13.96 -8.45 21.18
C VAL A 144 15.07 -7.41 21.32
N ARG A 145 16.33 -7.87 21.30
CA ARG A 145 17.52 -7.02 21.27
C ARG A 145 18.12 -6.94 19.89
N GLN A 146 18.09 -8.04 19.15
CA GLN A 146 18.67 -8.08 17.82
C GLN A 146 17.86 -8.96 16.87
N ILE A 147 17.90 -8.61 15.59
CA ILE A 147 17.29 -9.34 14.49
C ILE A 147 18.37 -9.63 13.47
N GLY A 148 18.73 -10.89 13.31
CA GLY A 148 19.61 -11.37 12.25
C GLY A 148 18.76 -11.75 11.04
N LEU A 149 18.96 -11.07 9.90
CA LEU A 149 18.30 -11.41 8.64
C LEU A 149 19.23 -12.27 7.78
N ASN A 150 18.68 -13.28 7.10
CA ASN A 150 19.47 -14.13 6.21
C ASN A 150 20.16 -13.29 5.12
N GLN A 151 21.49 -13.28 5.15
CA GLN A 151 22.31 -12.52 4.22
C GLN A 151 22.16 -12.96 2.76
N ASP A 152 21.75 -14.21 2.51
CA ASP A 152 21.63 -14.78 1.17
C ASP A 152 20.27 -14.42 0.53
N ALA A 153 19.36 -13.80 1.28
CA ALA A 153 18.07 -13.35 0.76
C ALA A 153 18.24 -12.07 -0.08
N PRO A 154 17.90 -12.08 -1.39
CA PRO A 154 18.25 -11.00 -2.33
C PRO A 154 17.74 -9.60 -1.97
N LEU A 155 16.62 -9.52 -1.24
CA LEU A 155 16.00 -8.24 -0.87
C LEU A 155 16.60 -7.64 0.40
N VAL A 156 17.26 -8.41 1.25
CA VAL A 156 17.71 -7.95 2.57
C VAL A 156 18.66 -6.74 2.49
N PRO A 157 19.67 -6.71 1.60
CA PRO A 157 20.54 -5.54 1.49
C PRO A 157 19.78 -4.25 1.16
N LEU A 158 18.68 -4.34 0.41
CA LEU A 158 17.86 -3.20 0.03
C LEU A 158 16.94 -2.72 1.18
N LEU A 159 16.57 -3.63 2.09
CA LEU A 159 15.64 -3.36 3.18
C LEU A 159 16.34 -2.94 4.48
N LEU A 160 17.64 -3.25 4.61
CA LEU A 160 18.37 -3.12 5.86
C LEU A 160 18.29 -1.71 6.45
N SER A 161 18.51 -0.68 5.63
CA SER A 161 18.46 0.71 6.08
C SER A 161 17.06 1.15 6.51
N SER A 162 16.01 0.71 5.79
CA SER A 162 14.62 0.99 6.14
C SER A 162 14.28 0.36 7.50
N LEU A 163 14.66 -0.90 7.67
CA LEU A 163 14.37 -1.68 8.87
C LEU A 163 15.13 -1.14 10.08
N GLN A 164 16.42 -0.83 9.93
CA GLN A 164 17.23 -0.21 10.98
C GLN A 164 16.63 1.13 11.44
N SER A 165 16.21 1.97 10.49
CA SER A 165 15.56 3.25 10.80
C SER A 165 14.23 3.06 11.55
N PHE A 166 13.44 2.05 11.15
CA PHE A 166 12.16 1.74 11.78
C PHE A 166 12.31 1.24 13.23
N VAL A 167 13.31 0.40 13.51
CA VAL A 167 13.48 -0.18 14.85
C VAL A 167 14.42 0.60 15.77
N ALA A 168 15.11 1.63 15.26
CA ALA A 168 16.02 2.46 16.04
C ALA A 168 15.38 3.01 17.35
N PRO A 169 14.11 3.48 17.36
CA PRO A 169 13.46 3.94 18.59
C PRO A 169 13.25 2.84 19.64
N ALA A 170 13.25 1.57 19.22
CA ALA A 170 13.10 0.42 20.11
C ALA A 170 14.46 -0.13 20.60
N HIS A 171 15.58 0.51 20.23
CA HIS A 171 16.94 0.06 20.56
C HIS A 171 17.23 -1.40 20.14
N VAL A 172 16.66 -1.82 19.01
CA VAL A 172 16.87 -3.14 18.41
C VAL A 172 17.89 -3.05 17.29
N ALA A 173 18.91 -3.91 17.30
CA ALA A 173 19.89 -3.98 16.21
C ALA A 173 19.40 -4.90 15.08
N ILE A 174 19.60 -4.50 13.82
CA ILE A 174 19.34 -5.35 12.65
C ILE A 174 20.63 -5.51 11.85
N TYR A 175 20.98 -6.75 11.55
CA TYR A 175 22.21 -7.08 10.83
C TYR A 175 22.01 -8.28 9.90
N LEU A 176 22.97 -8.46 8.99
CA LEU A 176 23.03 -9.60 8.09
C LEU A 176 23.69 -10.77 8.81
N ALA A 177 23.04 -11.94 8.78
CA ALA A 177 23.53 -13.14 9.41
C ALA A 177 23.53 -14.31 8.44
N LYS A 178 24.49 -15.21 8.61
CA LYS A 178 24.46 -16.55 8.01
C LYS A 178 23.49 -17.41 8.82
N THR A 179 22.44 -17.88 8.17
CA THR A 179 21.41 -18.77 8.74
C THR A 179 21.50 -20.15 8.14
#